data_AF-A0A4Y1WUH2-F1
#
_entry.id   AF-A0A4Y1WUH2-F1
#
_cell.length_a   1.000
_cell.length_b   1.000
_cell.length_c   1.000
_cell.angle_alpha   90.00
_cell.angle_beta   90.00
_cell.angle_gamma   90.00
#
_symmetry.space_group_name_H-M   'P 1'
#
loop_
_entity.id
_entity.type
_entity.pdbx_description
1 polymer ?
#
loop_
_entity_poly.entity_id
_entity_poly.type
_entity_poly.pdbx_seq_one_letter_code
_entity_poly.pdbx_strand_id
1 'polypeptide(L)'
;MHVFYGQNEVVGELIRAGKIDEEYMYPFVDTDDEVFEWWLVSPYLARELKEQGEVIIDALGCHWWGRTTSGQAIYMDGVIQKIAGE
;
A
#
# COMPACT_ATOMS: atom_id res chain seq x y z
N MET A 1 -9.09 11.26 -6.80
CA MET A 1 -8.30 10.15 -6.23
C MET A 1 -7.11 9.91 -7.15
N HIS A 2 -5.88 10.20 -6.70
CA HIS A 2 -4.68 9.94 -7.48
C HIS A 2 -4.00 8.70 -6.91
N VAL A 3 -3.77 7.72 -7.77
CA VAL A 3 -3.12 6.46 -7.42
C VAL A 3 -2.12 6.13 -8.53
N PHE A 4 -0.88 5.88 -8.15
CA PHE A 4 0.17 5.43 -9.07
C PHE A 4 0.51 3.98 -8.75
N TYR A 5 0.15 3.07 -9.67
CA TYR A 5 0.44 1.66 -9.56
C TYR A 5 1.90 1.35 -9.93
N GLY A 6 2.35 0.13 -9.64
CA GLY A 6 3.68 -0.36 -10.05
C GLY A 6 4.84 0.23 -9.24
N GLN A 7 4.64 0.53 -7.94
CA GLN A 7 5.69 1.10 -7.08
C GLN A 7 6.52 0.03 -6.36
N ASN A 8 6.34 -1.26 -6.67
CA ASN A 8 7.03 -2.37 -6.01
C ASN A 8 8.56 -2.24 -6.08
N GLU A 9 9.10 -1.88 -7.24
CA GLU A 9 10.55 -1.74 -7.43
C GLU A 9 11.09 -0.56 -6.63
N VAL A 10 10.39 0.59 -6.65
CA VAL A 10 10.77 1.79 -5.89
C VAL A 10 10.77 1.49 -4.39
N VAL A 11 9.70 0.89 -3.86
CA VAL A 11 9.61 0.53 -2.45
C VAL A 11 10.69 -0.49 -2.08
N GLY A 12 10.92 -1.51 -2.91
CA GLY A 12 11.98 -2.50 -2.69
C GLY A 12 13.38 -1.89 -2.64
N GLU A 13 13.71 -0.96 -3.55
CA GLU A 13 14.98 -0.25 -3.54
C GLU A 13 15.13 0.67 -2.32
N LEU A 14 14.04 1.32 -1.89
CA LEU A 14 14.04 2.16 -0.69
C LEU A 14 14.27 1.34 0.59
N ILE A 15 13.70 0.13 0.67
CA ILE A 15 14.00 -0.82 1.75
C ILE A 15 15.48 -1.22 1.72
N ARG A 16 16.00 -1.63 0.54
CA ARG A 16 17.43 -1.99 0.38
C ARG A 16 18.38 -0.85 0.74
N ALA A 17 17.98 0.38 0.46
CA ALA A 17 18.74 1.59 0.79
C ALA A 17 18.60 2.02 2.27
N GLY A 18 17.84 1.28 3.09
CA GLY A 18 17.57 1.60 4.50
C GLY A 18 16.78 2.90 4.68
N LYS A 19 15.97 3.29 3.69
CA LYS A 19 15.11 4.48 3.72
C LYS A 19 13.68 4.18 4.19
N ILE A 20 13.28 2.93 4.04
CA ILE A 20 12.05 2.35 4.58
C ILE A 20 12.49 1.16 5.43
N ASP A 21 11.75 0.90 6.51
CA ASP A 21 12.02 -0.22 7.40
C ASP A 21 11.90 -1.57 6.66
N GLU A 22 12.75 -2.52 7.03
CA GLU A 22 12.76 -3.86 6.43
C GLU A 22 11.56 -4.71 6.86
N GLU A 23 10.81 -4.31 7.89
CA GLU A 23 9.55 -4.95 8.30
C GLU A 23 8.52 -5.06 7.16
N TYR A 24 8.60 -4.19 6.15
CA TYR A 24 7.70 -4.21 4.99
C TYR A 24 8.20 -5.10 3.84
N MET A 25 9.34 -5.78 4.00
CA MET A 25 9.87 -6.73 3.03
C MET A 25 9.32 -8.14 3.30
N TYR A 26 8.87 -8.85 2.28
CA TYR A 26 8.57 -10.28 2.41
C TYR A 26 9.84 -11.07 2.80
N PRO A 27 9.79 -12.04 3.73
CA PRO A 27 8.64 -12.57 4.48
C PRO A 27 8.40 -11.91 5.85
N PHE A 28 8.95 -10.73 6.11
CA PHE A 28 8.96 -10.08 7.42
C PHE A 28 7.75 -9.18 7.69
N VAL A 29 6.80 -9.08 6.76
CA VAL A 29 5.53 -8.37 7.00
C VAL A 29 4.75 -9.16 8.05
N ASP A 30 4.79 -8.71 9.31
CA ASP A 30 4.14 -9.36 10.47
C ASP A 30 2.61 -9.18 10.47
N THR A 31 2.02 -9.01 9.27
CA THR A 31 0.59 -8.99 9.03
C THR A 31 0.18 -10.34 8.43
N ASP A 32 -0.93 -10.90 8.88
CA ASP A 32 -1.49 -12.15 8.33
C ASP A 32 -1.76 -12.06 6.80
N ASP A 33 -1.79 -10.84 6.25
CA ASP A 33 -2.02 -10.57 4.84
C ASP A 33 -0.72 -10.27 4.06
N GLU A 34 -0.46 -11.07 3.03
CA GLU A 34 0.66 -10.90 2.09
C GLU A 34 0.42 -9.71 1.16
N VAL A 35 1.35 -8.74 1.16
CA VAL A 35 1.31 -7.58 0.24
C VAL A 35 1.88 -7.98 -1.13
N PHE A 36 1.07 -7.92 -2.18
CA PHE A 36 1.48 -8.21 -3.55
C PHE A 36 1.91 -6.95 -4.33
N GLU A 37 1.25 -5.81 -4.10
CA GLU A 37 1.51 -4.58 -4.85
C GLU A 37 1.59 -3.35 -3.92
N TRP A 38 2.56 -2.48 -4.18
CA TRP A 38 2.70 -1.17 -3.56
C TRP A 38 2.23 -0.09 -4.51
N TRP A 39 1.24 0.68 -4.06
CA TRP A 39 0.61 1.75 -4.84
C TRP A 39 0.78 3.08 -4.11
N LEU A 40 1.32 4.10 -4.79
CA LEU A 40 1.42 5.43 -4.20
C LEU A 40 0.04 6.08 -4.21
N VAL A 41 -0.44 6.50 -3.03
CA VAL A 41 -1.77 7.05 -2.83
C VAL A 41 -1.72 8.45 -2.22
N SER A 42 -2.80 9.21 -2.40
CA SER A 42 -2.96 10.50 -1.71
C SER A 42 -3.06 10.34 -0.19
N PRO A 43 -2.65 11.36 0.61
CA PRO A 43 -2.76 11.32 2.07
C PRO A 43 -4.17 11.02 2.60
N TYR A 44 -5.20 11.54 1.93
CA TYR A 44 -6.60 11.25 2.27
C TYR A 44 -6.90 9.75 2.16
N LEU A 45 -6.57 9.16 1.01
CA LEU A 45 -6.82 7.73 0.77
C LEU A 45 -5.99 6.85 1.69
N ALA A 46 -4.73 7.22 1.98
CA ALA A 46 -3.89 6.51 2.94
C ALA A 46 -4.54 6.44 4.34
N ARG A 47 -5.13 7.56 4.81
CA ARG A 47 -5.84 7.60 6.09
C ARG A 47 -7.05 6.66 6.08
N GLU A 48 -7.89 6.74 5.05
CA GLU A 48 -9.09 5.89 4.95
C GLU A 48 -8.73 4.40 4.89
N LEU A 49 -7.70 4.03 4.13
CA LEU A 49 -7.20 2.65 4.05
C LEU A 49 -6.66 2.16 5.40
N LYS A 50 -5.91 3.01 6.12
CA LYS A 50 -5.40 2.70 7.46
C LYS A 50 -6.52 2.48 8.47
N GLU A 51 -7.62 3.22 8.36
CA GLU A 51 -8.83 3.02 9.17
C GLU A 51 -9.53 1.68 8.86
N GLN A 52 -9.36 1.14 7.65
CA GLN A 52 -9.84 -0.19 7.26
C GLN A 52 -8.87 -1.34 7.61
N GLY A 53 -7.71 -1.04 8.20
CA GLY A 53 -6.71 -2.04 8.59
C GLY A 53 -5.72 -2.42 7.48
N GLU A 54 -5.69 -1.70 6.37
CA GLU A 54 -4.76 -1.95 5.28
C GLU A 54 -3.33 -1.53 5.63
N VAL A 55 -2.35 -2.19 5.01
CA VAL A 55 -0.93 -1.90 5.20
C VAL A 55 -0.57 -0.60 4.49
N ILE A 56 -0.09 0.40 5.25
CA ILE A 56 0.36 1.69 4.73
C ILE A 56 1.80 1.96 5.18
N ILE A 57 2.68 2.24 4.22
CA ILE A 57 4.00 2.81 4.49
C ILE A 57 3.93 4.33 4.38
N ASP A 58 4.24 4.99 5.48
CA ASP A 58 4.39 6.45 5.58
C ASP A 58 5.89 6.81 5.62
N ALA A 59 6.50 7.15 4.48
CA ALA A 59 7.93 7.49 4.44
C ALA A 59 8.24 8.51 3.33
N LEU A 60 9.26 9.34 3.54
CA LEU A 60 9.75 10.33 2.55
C LEU A 60 8.67 11.32 2.04
N GLY A 61 7.60 11.54 2.81
CA GLY A 61 6.46 12.37 2.38
C GLY A 61 5.54 11.68 1.37
N CYS A 62 5.72 10.38 1.16
CA CYS A 62 4.91 9.51 0.31
C CYS A 62 4.10 8.55 1.18
N HIS A 63 2.99 8.07 0.61
CA HIS A 63 2.12 7.08 1.23
C HIS A 63 1.94 5.91 0.27
N TRP A 64 2.47 4.74 0.60
CA TRP A 64 2.31 3.54 -0.20
C TRP A 64 1.30 2.60 0.45
N TRP A 65 0.27 2.26 -0.29
CA TRP A 65 -0.68 1.22 0.08
C TRP A 65 -0.19 -0.14 -0.40
N GLY A 66 -0.05 -1.06 0.55
CA GLY A 66 0.23 -2.47 0.29
C GLY A 66 -1.06 -3.21 -0.01
N ARG A 67 -1.35 -3.41 -1.29
CA ARG A 67 -2.49 -4.21 -1.74
C ARG A 67 -2.21 -5.68 -1.55
N THR A 68 -3.16 -6.35 -0.91
CA THR A 68 -3.22 -7.81 -0.71
C THR A 68 -3.82 -8.52 -1.92
N THR A 69 -3.99 -7.80 -3.03
CA THR A 69 -4.48 -8.34 -4.30
C THR A 69 -3.72 -7.73 -5.48
N SER A 70 -3.71 -8.41 -6.62
CA SER A 70 -2.94 -8.01 -7.80
C SER A 70 -3.73 -8.18 -9.10
N GLY A 71 -3.49 -7.28 -10.05
CA GLY A 71 -3.98 -7.40 -11.43
C GLY A 71 -5.44 -6.98 -11.67
N GLN A 72 -6.25 -6.75 -10.64
CA GLN A 72 -7.58 -6.16 -10.82
C GLN A 72 -7.56 -4.62 -10.89
N ALA A 73 -8.62 -4.05 -11.48
CA ALA A 73 -8.85 -2.62 -11.44
C ALA A 73 -9.21 -2.13 -10.03
N ILE A 74 -8.79 -0.91 -9.68
CA ILE A 74 -8.95 -0.34 -8.34
C ILE A 74 -10.40 -0.28 -7.82
N TYR A 75 -11.37 -0.06 -8.71
CA TYR A 75 -12.79 0.02 -8.34
C TYR A 75 -13.41 -1.34 -7.99
N MET A 76 -12.73 -2.43 -8.36
CA MET A 76 -13.11 -3.78 -7.97
C MET A 76 -12.54 -4.18 -6.61
N ASP A 77 -11.72 -3.33 -6.01
CA ASP A 77 -11.15 -3.57 -4.70
C ASP A 77 -12.20 -3.33 -3.62
N GLY A 78 -12.43 -4.34 -2.77
CA GLY A 78 -13.47 -4.31 -1.76
C GLY A 78 -13.24 -3.21 -0.71
N VAL A 79 -11.99 -2.87 -0.39
CA VAL A 79 -11.72 -1.78 0.55
C VAL A 79 -12.05 -0.43 -0.05
N ILE A 80 -11.81 -0.26 -1.36
CA ILE A 80 -12.13 0.97 -2.08
C ILE A 80 -13.65 1.16 -2.18
N GLN A 81 -14.41 0.09 -2.41
CA GLN A 81 -15.89 0.15 -2.40
C GLN A 81 -16.41 0.60 -1.04
N LYS A 82 -15.88 0.04 0.06
CA LYS A 82 -16.24 0.46 1.43
C LYS A 82 -15.94 1.95 1.68
N ILE A 83 -14.77 2.43 1.25
CA ILE A 83 -14.36 3.83 1.41
C ILE A 83 -15.22 4.76 0.54
N ALA A 84 -15.62 4.32 -0.66
CA ALA A 84 -16.48 5.08 -1.55
C ALA A 84 -17.93 5.17 -1.06
N GLY A 85 -18.31 4.40 -0.03
CA GLY A 85 -19.64 4.41 0.56
C GLY A 85 -20.69 3.62 -0.23
N GLU A 86 -20.26 2.61 -1.00
CA GLU A 86 -21.16 1.61 -1.62
C GLU A 86 -21.52 0.48 -0.65
#